data_AF-A0A1V2ZZR1-F1
#
_entry.id   AF-A0A1V2ZZR1-F1
#
_cell.length_a   1.000
_cell.length_b   1.000
_cell.length_c   1.000
_cell.angle_alpha   90.00
_cell.angle_beta   90.00
_cell.angle_gamma   90.00
#
_symmetry.space_group_name_H-M   'P 1'
#
loop_
_entity.id
_entity.type
_entity.pdbx_description
1 polymer ?
#
loop_
_entity_poly.entity_id
_entity_poly.type
_entity_poly.pdbx_seq_one_letter_code
_entity_poly.pdbx_strand_id
1 'polypeptide(L)'
;MDTVQDFHTGAEFRGESAVPGVHWADMRPDPAVAGIQGALEAGQLAAARMRFLKLTERAQAEVLQALDPATLARLADRLPSHGLAQACEHLAESERRDVLGALPGGKRHGVRVILDHRARLA
;
A
#
# COMPACT_ATOMS: atom_id res chain seq x y z
N MET A 1 -47.60 -36.04 -45.96
CA MET A 1 -46.67 -37.00 -46.60
C MET A 1 -45.50 -36.19 -47.12
N ASP A 2 -44.28 -36.73 -47.01
CA ASP A 2 -42.94 -36.08 -47.08
C ASP A 2 -42.51 -35.49 -45.72
N THR A 3 -41.90 -36.21 -44.77
CA THR A 3 -40.72 -37.11 -44.66
C THR A 3 -39.34 -36.40 -44.66
N VAL A 4 -38.69 -36.46 -43.48
CA VAL A 4 -37.23 -36.46 -43.16
C VAL A 4 -36.43 -35.16 -43.34
N GLN A 5 -35.92 -34.59 -42.23
CA GLN A 5 -34.53 -34.83 -41.82
C GLN A 5 -34.23 -34.28 -40.41
N ASP A 6 -34.10 -35.22 -39.48
CA ASP A 6 -33.48 -35.06 -38.17
C ASP A 6 -32.03 -34.59 -38.30
N PHE A 7 -31.73 -33.42 -37.74
CA PHE A 7 -30.37 -32.99 -37.45
C PHE A 7 -29.99 -33.46 -36.04
N HIS A 8 -29.34 -34.61 -35.96
CA HIS A 8 -28.50 -34.97 -34.82
C HIS A 8 -27.05 -34.72 -35.17
N THR A 9 -26.44 -33.67 -34.61
CA THR A 9 -25.01 -33.67 -34.35
C THR A 9 -24.77 -32.88 -33.08
N GLY A 10 -24.48 -33.62 -32.02
CA GLY A 10 -24.06 -33.08 -30.75
C GLY A 10 -22.83 -32.20 -30.89
N ALA A 11 -22.87 -31.07 -30.20
CA ALA A 11 -21.69 -30.42 -29.70
C ALA A 11 -21.98 -30.13 -28.24
N GLU A 12 -21.53 -31.04 -27.37
CA GLU A 12 -21.42 -30.75 -25.95
C GLU A 12 -20.44 -29.58 -25.81
N PHE A 13 -20.97 -28.36 -25.70
CA PHE A 13 -20.19 -27.21 -25.30
C PHE A 13 -19.87 -27.38 -23.82
N ARG A 14 -18.84 -28.19 -23.54
CA ARG A 14 -18.15 -28.19 -22.26
C ARG A 14 -17.39 -26.86 -22.18
N GLY A 15 -18.13 -25.83 -21.76
CA GLY A 15 -17.62 -24.49 -21.51
C GLY A 15 -16.71 -24.49 -20.29
N GLU A 16 -15.56 -25.15 -20.39
CA GLU A 16 -14.43 -24.94 -19.51
C GLU A 16 -13.45 -24.02 -20.24
N SER A 17 -13.95 -22.84 -20.59
CA SER A 17 -13.09 -21.71 -20.92
C SER A 17 -12.55 -21.20 -19.59
N ALA A 18 -11.50 -21.86 -19.10
CA ALA A 18 -10.62 -21.32 -18.09
C ALA A 18 -9.94 -20.10 -18.72
N VAL A 19 -10.65 -18.98 -18.78
CA VAL A 19 -10.03 -17.66 -18.91
C VAL A 19 -9.06 -17.58 -17.74
N PRO A 20 -7.74 -17.54 -17.99
CA PRO A 20 -6.79 -17.30 -16.92
C PRO A 20 -7.21 -15.98 -16.29
N GLY A 21 -7.52 -16.02 -14.99
CA GLY A 21 -8.04 -14.87 -14.26
C GLY A 21 -7.12 -13.69 -14.51
N VAL A 22 -7.58 -12.77 -15.36
CA VAL A 22 -6.95 -11.47 -15.50
C VAL A 22 -7.15 -10.82 -14.15
N HIS A 23 -6.13 -10.93 -13.30
CA HIS A 23 -6.00 -10.07 -12.14
C HIS A 23 -5.84 -8.67 -12.72
N TRP A 24 -6.96 -7.99 -12.93
CA TRP A 24 -6.99 -6.55 -12.95
C TRP A 24 -6.48 -6.15 -11.57
N ALA A 25 -5.16 -6.00 -11.43
CA ALA A 25 -4.58 -5.28 -10.33
C ALA A 25 -5.30 -3.94 -10.35
N ASP A 26 -6.21 -3.75 -9.40
CA ASP A 26 -7.03 -2.56 -9.33
C ASP A 26 -6.04 -1.40 -9.24
N MET A 27 -5.86 -0.66 -10.34
CA MET A 27 -4.89 0.45 -10.41
C MET A 27 -5.33 1.62 -9.52
N ARG A 28 -6.43 1.45 -8.79
CA ARG A 28 -6.85 2.36 -7.74
C ARG A 28 -5.81 2.35 -6.63
N PRO A 29 -5.47 3.54 -6.09
CA PRO A 29 -4.66 3.61 -4.89
C PRO A 29 -5.24 2.70 -3.82
N ASP A 30 -4.37 2.01 -3.07
CA ASP A 30 -4.81 1.19 -1.94
C ASP A 30 -5.83 1.98 -1.09
N PRO A 31 -6.98 1.40 -0.72
CA PRO A 31 -8.02 2.11 0.02
C PRO A 31 -7.51 2.75 1.32
N ALA A 32 -6.45 2.21 1.93
CA ALA A 32 -5.75 2.82 3.06
C ALA A 32 -5.02 4.12 2.66
N VAL A 33 -4.32 4.12 1.52
CA VAL A 33 -3.66 5.31 0.97
C VAL A 33 -4.70 6.39 0.66
N ALA A 34 -5.76 6.03 -0.08
CA ALA A 34 -6.83 6.96 -0.44
C ALA A 34 -7.54 7.54 0.80
N GLY A 35 -7.81 6.71 1.82
CA GLY A 35 -8.45 7.14 3.06
C GLY A 35 -7.57 8.05 3.93
N ILE A 36 -6.25 7.82 3.93
CA ILE A 36 -5.29 8.68 4.63
C ILE A 36 -5.12 9.99 3.88
N GLN A 37 -4.95 9.95 2.56
CA GLN A 37 -4.78 11.13 1.73
C GLN A 37 -6.02 12.04 1.80
N GLY A 38 -7.23 11.49 1.66
CA GLY A 38 -8.46 12.27 1.82
C GLY A 38 -8.60 12.90 3.21
N ALA A 39 -8.13 12.23 4.27
CA ALA A 39 -8.10 12.81 5.61
C ALA A 39 -7.06 13.94 5.75
N LEU A 40 -5.90 13.83 5.08
CA LEU A 40 -4.87 14.87 5.06
C LEU A 40 -5.31 16.11 4.28
N GLU A 41 -5.98 15.91 3.14
CA GLU A 41 -6.57 16.96 2.31
C GLU A 41 -7.70 17.69 3.03
N ALA A 42 -8.54 16.97 3.77
CA ALA A 42 -9.58 17.54 4.64
C ALA A 42 -9.03 18.20 5.93
N GLY A 43 -7.71 18.28 6.11
CA GLY A 43 -7.08 18.86 7.30
C GLY A 43 -7.21 18.01 8.58
N GLN A 44 -7.72 16.78 8.48
CA GLN A 44 -7.96 15.86 9.60
C GLN A 44 -6.70 15.07 9.99
N LEU A 45 -5.62 15.78 10.33
CA LEU A 45 -4.30 15.17 10.62
C LEU A 45 -4.35 14.10 11.72
N ALA A 46 -5.14 14.32 12.78
CA ALA A 46 -5.28 13.34 13.86
C ALA A 46 -5.92 12.03 13.35
N ALA A 47 -6.95 12.13 12.53
CA ALA A 47 -7.63 10.97 11.96
C ALA A 47 -6.74 10.24 10.95
N ALA A 48 -6.00 10.97 10.10
CA ALA A 48 -5.00 10.39 9.20
C ALA A 48 -3.95 9.58 9.96
N ARG A 49 -3.39 10.13 11.05
CA ARG A 49 -2.40 9.44 11.89
C ARG A 49 -2.97 8.21 12.58
N MET A 50 -4.19 8.30 13.13
CA MET A 50 -4.85 7.13 13.73
C MET A 50 -5.11 6.03 12.70
N ARG A 51 -5.51 6.39 11.48
CA ARG A 51 -5.69 5.42 10.39
C ARG A 51 -4.37 4.76 10.04
N PHE A 52 -3.31 5.55 9.86
CA PHE A 52 -1.95 5.05 9.60
C PHE A 52 -1.49 4.05 10.68
N LEU A 53 -1.64 4.39 11.95
CA LEU A 53 -1.21 3.53 13.07
C LEU A 53 -2.02 2.23 13.20
N LYS A 54 -3.21 2.14 12.59
CA LYS A 54 -4.03 0.92 12.54
C LYS A 54 -3.65 -0.01 11.39
N LEU A 55 -2.84 0.46 10.44
CA LEU A 55 -2.38 -0.36 9.33
C LEU A 55 -1.31 -1.36 9.78
N THR A 56 -1.19 -2.45 9.02
CA THR A 56 -0.04 -3.36 9.12
C THR A 56 1.24 -2.62 8.73
N GLU A 57 2.39 -3.09 9.21
CA GLU A 57 3.68 -2.44 8.94
C GLU A 57 3.99 -2.34 7.44
N ARG A 58 3.61 -3.36 6.67
CA ARG A 58 3.75 -3.36 5.21
C ARG A 58 2.87 -2.28 4.56
N ALA A 59 1.61 -2.18 4.96
CA ALA A 59 0.71 -1.15 4.43
C ALA A 59 1.14 0.25 4.87
N GLN A 60 1.74 0.40 6.06
CA GLN A 60 2.38 1.65 6.47
C GLN A 60 3.53 2.02 5.53
N ALA A 61 4.37 1.06 5.14
CA ALA A 61 5.46 1.29 4.19
C ALA A 61 4.92 1.75 2.82
N GLU A 62 3.89 1.08 2.30
CA GLU A 62 3.23 1.44 1.04
C GLU A 62 2.64 2.87 1.10
N VAL A 63 2.02 3.25 2.22
CA VAL A 63 1.55 4.64 2.43
C VAL A 63 2.71 5.64 2.47
N LEU A 64 3.80 5.34 3.18
CA LEU A 64 4.96 6.23 3.24
C LEU A 64 5.59 6.44 1.86
N GLN A 65 5.59 5.42 1.00
CA GLN A 65 6.08 5.53 -0.37
C GLN A 65 5.15 6.31 -1.30
N ALA A 66 3.83 6.16 -1.12
CA ALA A 66 2.84 6.76 -2.01
C ALA A 66 2.62 8.26 -1.78
N LEU A 67 2.95 8.78 -0.58
CA LEU A 67 2.74 10.18 -0.24
C LEU A 67 3.85 11.09 -0.77
N ASP A 68 3.48 12.29 -1.22
CA ASP A 68 4.47 13.33 -1.53
C ASP A 68 5.25 13.76 -0.26
N PRO A 69 6.48 14.29 -0.40
CA PRO A 69 7.33 14.63 0.73
C PRO A 69 6.69 15.60 1.75
N ALA A 70 5.89 16.57 1.30
CA ALA A 70 5.28 17.55 2.18
C ALA A 70 4.13 16.92 2.99
N THR A 71 3.30 16.10 2.35
CA THR A 71 2.22 15.36 3.00
C THR A 71 2.77 14.32 3.98
N LEU A 72 3.85 13.62 3.61
CA LEU A 72 4.58 12.69 4.48
C LEU A 72 5.10 13.41 5.72
N ALA A 73 5.75 14.58 5.56
CA ALA A 73 6.25 15.36 6.68
C ALA A 73 5.13 15.77 7.66
N ARG A 74 3.98 16.21 7.12
CA ARG A 74 2.79 16.59 7.91
C ARG A 74 2.21 15.39 8.66
N LEU A 75 2.14 14.22 8.02
CA LEU A 75 1.71 12.98 8.65
C LEU A 75 2.65 12.61 9.81
N ALA A 76 3.97 12.63 9.56
CA ALA A 76 5.01 12.15 10.47
C ALA A 76 5.30 13.03 11.70
N ASP A 77 4.97 14.32 11.68
CA ASP A 77 5.32 15.28 12.76
C ASP A 77 4.96 14.80 14.18
N ARG A 78 3.83 14.11 14.34
CA ARG A 78 3.36 13.60 15.63
C ARG A 78 3.32 12.07 15.73
N LEU A 79 3.89 11.36 14.76
CA LEU A 79 3.98 9.90 14.83
C LEU A 79 5.13 9.45 15.75
N PRO A 80 4.99 8.32 16.45
CA PRO A 80 6.09 7.72 17.20
C PRO A 80 7.23 7.31 16.27
N SER A 81 8.48 7.67 16.62
CA SER A 81 9.65 7.31 15.80
C SER A 81 9.84 5.79 15.68
N HIS A 82 9.44 5.03 16.70
CA HIS A 82 9.48 3.57 16.67
C HIS A 82 8.61 2.97 15.55
N GLY A 83 7.36 3.43 15.43
CA GLY A 83 6.45 2.94 14.38
C GLY A 83 6.94 3.32 12.98
N LEU A 84 7.46 4.54 12.82
CA LEU A 84 8.07 4.97 11.56
C LEU A 84 9.30 4.12 11.19
N ALA A 85 10.17 3.80 12.16
CA ALA A 85 11.33 2.93 11.92
C ALA A 85 10.90 1.53 11.46
N GLN A 86 9.90 0.95 12.11
CA GLN A 86 9.38 -0.38 11.76
C GLN A 86 8.77 -0.40 10.35
N ALA A 87 7.98 0.61 9.96
CA ALA A 87 7.49 0.73 8.59
C ALA A 87 8.65 0.90 7.57
N CYS A 88 9.69 1.67 7.93
CA CYS A 88 10.86 1.86 7.07
C CYS A 88 11.69 0.58 6.84
N GLU A 89 11.62 -0.41 7.73
CA GLU A 89 12.31 -1.69 7.56
C GLU A 89 11.76 -2.51 6.39
N HIS A 90 10.47 -2.35 6.08
CA HIS A 90 9.80 -3.01 4.96
C HIS A 90 10.05 -2.33 3.61
N LEU A 91 10.71 -1.18 3.60
CA LEU A 91 11.09 -0.45 2.38
C LEU A 91 12.45 -0.92 1.85
N ALA A 92 12.61 -0.87 0.52
CA ALA A 92 13.92 -1.00 -0.10
C ALA A 92 14.82 0.19 0.28
N GLU A 93 16.14 0.00 0.23
CA GLU A 93 17.10 1.02 0.70
C GLU A 93 16.98 2.37 -0.03
N SER A 94 16.65 2.38 -1.33
CA SER A 94 16.38 3.62 -2.07
C SER A 94 15.15 4.35 -1.53
N GLU A 95 14.03 3.64 -1.40
CA GLU A 95 12.75 4.19 -0.94
C GLU A 95 12.85 4.67 0.52
N ARG A 96 13.55 3.91 1.35
CA ARG A 96 13.84 4.28 2.74
C ARG A 96 14.60 5.59 2.81
N ARG A 97 15.63 5.80 1.97
CA ARG A 97 16.38 7.06 1.94
C ARG A 97 15.47 8.23 1.55
N ASP A 98 14.60 8.05 0.56
CA ASP A 98 13.66 9.09 0.12
C ASP A 98 12.66 9.45 1.22
N VAL A 99 12.05 8.45 1.87
CA VAL A 99 11.14 8.63 3.00
C VAL A 99 11.85 9.34 4.17
N LEU A 100 13.04 8.89 4.55
CA LEU A 100 13.83 9.54 5.60
C LEU A 100 14.18 10.99 5.23
N GLY A 101 14.46 11.26 3.95
CA GLY A 101 14.73 12.59 3.41
C GLY A 101 13.53 13.55 3.50
N ALA A 102 12.30 13.02 3.44
CA ALA A 102 11.07 13.78 3.61
C ALA A 102 10.70 14.03 5.08
N LEU A 103 11.20 13.22 6.01
CA LEU A 103 10.88 13.38 7.44
C LEU A 103 11.43 14.70 8.02
N PRO A 104 10.71 15.34 8.97
CA PRO A 104 11.23 16.45 9.75
C PRO A 104 12.53 16.08 10.46
N GLY A 105 13.50 17.00 10.55
CA GLY A 105 14.85 16.70 11.05
C GLY A 105 14.89 15.97 12.40
N GLY A 106 14.08 16.41 13.37
CA GLY A 106 13.98 15.74 14.68
C GLY A 106 13.44 14.31 14.60
N LYS A 107 12.49 14.03 13.69
CA LYS A 107 11.96 12.69 13.46
C LYS A 107 12.95 11.80 12.72
N ARG A 108 13.56 12.33 11.66
CA ARG A 108 14.58 11.64 10.87
C ARG A 108 15.71 11.11 11.72
N HIS A 109 16.23 11.94 12.64
CA HIS A 109 17.30 11.52 13.53
C HIS A 109 16.88 10.35 14.42
N GLY A 110 15.73 10.46 15.10
CA GLY A 110 15.24 9.39 15.97
C GLY A 110 14.96 8.08 15.21
N VAL A 111 14.40 8.15 14.00
CA VAL A 111 14.15 6.97 13.16
C VAL A 111 15.47 6.32 12.74
N ARG A 112 16.47 7.09 12.29
CA ARG A 112 17.78 6.57 11.92
C ARG A 112 18.48 5.86 13.08
N VAL A 113 18.47 6.45 14.27
CA VAL A 113 19.09 5.83 15.46
C VAL A 113 18.50 4.44 15.75
N ILE A 114 17.18 4.29 15.62
CA ILE A 114 16.49 3.01 15.83
C ILE A 114 16.88 2.00 14.75
N LEU A 115 16.85 2.40 13.48
CA LEU A 115 17.25 1.54 12.36
C LEU A 115 18.71 1.08 12.49
N ASP A 116 19.63 2.01 12.77
CA ASP A 116 21.05 1.72 12.95
C ASP A 116 21.29 0.79 14.14
N HIS A 117 20.53 0.95 15.23
CA HIS A 117 20.61 0.06 16.38
C HIS A 117 20.17 -1.36 16.05
N ARG A 118 19.05 -1.53 15.33
CA ARG A 118 18.53 -2.83 14.94
C ARG A 118 19.42 -3.53 13.90
N ALA A 119 19.99 -2.78 12.95
CA ALA A 119 20.94 -3.30 11.99
C ALA A 119 22.23 -3.84 12.63
N ARG A 120 22.61 -3.36 13.82
CA ARG A 120 23.73 -3.91 14.60
C ARG A 120 23.39 -5.17 15.39
N LEU A 121 22.10 -5.47 15.57
CA LEU A 121 21.62 -6.63 16.33
C LEU A 121 21.22 -7.81 15.43
N ALA A 122 21.02 -7.56 14.14
CA ALA A 122 20.73 -8.58 13.12
C ALA A 122 22.03 -9.20 12.58
#